data_AF-A0A844YCU5-F1
#
_entry.id   AF-A0A844YCU5-F1
#
_cell.length_a   1.000
_cell.length_b   1.000
_cell.length_c   1.000
_cell.angle_alpha   90.00
_cell.angle_beta   90.00
_cell.angle_gamma   90.00
#
_symmetry.space_group_name_H-M   'P 1'
#
loop_
_entity.id
_entity.type
_entity.pdbx_description
1 polymer ?
#
loop_
_entity_poly.entity_id
_entity_poly.type
_entity_poly.pdbx_seq_one_letter_code
_entity_poly.pdbx_strand_id
1 'polypeptide(L)'
;MRMNLYSAEILGSHGTMMAYVTAPTTRAAIDFIKDHEKTSRRRVTRISVTRVDDQMPEQESGGLGQLLRHGPTGFASRHPTIGWFIHGQVHPEVQLFSVQRDRAQPRFVLAPNADVAMAIEFWSKPTEAPQTKYAKVALATSLTDRQKHEIEELIEFGVIGMLAWDEKRGWSVT
;
A
#
# COMPACT_ATOMS: atom_id res chain seq x y z
N MET A 1 -7.21 20.45 -9.39
CA MET A 1 -5.84 20.98 -9.28
C MET A 1 -4.92 19.92 -9.89
N ARG A 2 -4.02 20.26 -10.82
CA ARG A 2 -3.14 19.26 -11.46
C ARG A 2 -1.98 18.92 -10.52
N MET A 3 -1.64 17.64 -10.43
CA MET A 3 -0.49 17.17 -9.66
C MET A 3 0.78 17.17 -10.51
N ASN A 4 1.92 17.18 -9.84
CA ASN A 4 3.24 16.97 -10.41
C ASN A 4 3.89 15.75 -9.74
N LEU A 5 4.87 15.15 -10.39
CA LEU A 5 5.68 14.08 -9.81
C LEU A 5 7.03 14.66 -9.39
N TYR A 6 7.43 14.35 -8.16
CA TYR A 6 8.72 14.76 -7.63
C TYR A 6 9.54 13.52 -7.25
N SER A 7 10.84 13.57 -7.51
CA SER A 7 11.82 12.70 -6.88
C SER A 7 12.29 13.37 -5.58
N ALA A 8 12.30 12.61 -4.49
CA ALA A 8 12.68 13.06 -3.17
C ALA A 8 13.88 12.25 -2.66
N GLU A 9 14.90 12.96 -2.21
CA GLU A 9 16.03 12.42 -1.45
C GLU A 9 15.80 12.75 0.03
N ILE A 10 15.62 11.73 0.86
CA ILE A 10 15.26 11.85 2.28
C ILE A 10 16.42 11.29 3.10
N LEU A 11 17.12 12.17 3.82
CA LEU A 11 18.19 11.78 4.74
C LEU A 11 17.60 11.60 6.14
N GLY A 12 17.71 10.38 6.68
CA GLY A 12 17.29 10.02 8.03
C GLY A 12 18.43 9.44 8.88
N SER A 13 18.09 8.88 10.03
CA SER A 13 19.04 8.22 10.94
C SER A 13 19.72 6.98 10.37
N HIS A 14 19.09 6.32 9.39
CA HIS A 14 19.56 5.07 8.78
C HIS A 14 20.17 5.26 7.39
N GLY A 15 20.39 6.51 6.97
CA GLY A 15 20.95 6.86 5.67
C GLY A 15 19.96 7.60 4.77
N THR A 16 20.27 7.61 3.48
CA THR A 16 19.50 8.31 2.45
C THR A 16 18.54 7.35 1.75
N MET A 17 17.28 7.74 1.65
CA MET A 17 16.24 7.04 0.90
C MET A 17 15.80 7.89 -0.30
N MET A 18 15.54 7.22 -1.43
CA MET A 18 14.93 7.82 -2.61
C MET A 18 13.46 7.44 -2.68
N ALA A 19 12.59 8.40 -2.97
CA ALA A 19 11.16 8.17 -3.14
C ALA A 19 10.58 9.05 -4.25
N TYR A 20 9.45 8.67 -4.82
CA TYR A 20 8.66 9.56 -5.67
C TYR A 20 7.41 10.01 -4.95
N VAL A 21 7.04 11.28 -5.12
CA VAL A 21 5.87 11.90 -4.48
C VAL A 21 5.05 12.63 -5.52
N THR A 22 3.76 12.37 -5.54
CA THR A 22 2.78 13.17 -6.27
C THR A 22 2.27 14.28 -5.36
N ALA A 23 2.29 15.52 -5.85
CA ALA A 23 1.79 16.67 -5.10
C ALA A 23 1.50 17.85 -6.04
N PRO A 24 0.64 18.81 -5.65
CA PRO A 24 0.39 19.98 -6.49
C PRO A 24 1.58 20.96 -6.54
N THR A 25 2.42 20.99 -5.51
CA THR A 25 3.57 21.90 -5.39
C THR A 25 4.73 21.23 -4.65
N THR A 26 5.95 21.75 -4.83
CA THR A 26 7.14 21.29 -4.10
C THR A 26 6.93 21.38 -2.58
N ARG A 27 6.32 22.47 -2.11
CA ARG A 27 5.98 22.64 -0.69
C ARG A 27 5.06 21.54 -0.19
N ALA A 28 3.99 21.25 -0.94
CA ALA A 28 3.05 20.18 -0.58
C ALA A 28 3.73 18.79 -0.56
N ALA A 29 4.68 18.52 -1.46
CA ALA A 29 5.46 17.29 -1.42
C ALA A 29 6.33 17.19 -0.16
N ILE A 30 7.04 18.27 0.20
CA ILE A 30 7.87 18.33 1.40
C ILE A 30 7.02 18.16 2.67
N ASP A 31 5.90 18.87 2.75
CA ASP A 31 4.99 18.82 3.90
C ASP A 31 4.42 17.40 4.07
N PHE A 32 4.00 16.77 2.97
CA PHE A 32 3.56 15.37 2.97
C PHE A 32 4.65 14.41 3.49
N ILE A 33 5.89 14.53 3.01
CA ILE A 33 7.01 13.67 3.47
C ILE A 33 7.25 13.89 4.97
N LYS A 34 7.26 15.14 5.45
CA LYS A 34 7.46 15.43 6.87
C LYS A 34 6.37 14.83 7.74
N ASP A 35 5.11 14.98 7.33
CA ASP A 35 3.97 14.42 8.06
C ASP A 35 4.01 12.90 8.06
N HIS A 36 4.35 12.28 6.93
CA HIS A 36 4.55 10.84 6.84
C HIS A 36 5.62 10.35 7.81
N GLU A 37 6.83 10.92 7.74
CA GLU A 37 7.97 10.47 8.55
C GLU A 37 7.74 10.73 10.04
N LYS A 38 7.07 11.85 10.39
CA LYS A 38 6.61 12.13 11.76
C LYS A 38 5.66 11.05 12.26
N THR A 39 4.72 10.63 11.41
CA THR A 39 3.72 9.61 11.77
C THR A 39 4.37 8.23 11.92
N SER A 40 5.33 7.90 11.06
CA SER A 40 6.18 6.71 11.16
C SER A 40 7.25 6.78 12.27
N ARG A 41 7.25 7.84 13.09
CA ARG A 41 8.23 8.10 14.18
C ARG A 41 9.70 8.08 13.70
N ARG A 42 9.95 8.39 12.43
CA ARG A 42 11.28 8.45 11.84
C ARG A 42 11.84 9.86 11.93
N ARG A 43 13.11 9.98 12.29
CA ARG A 43 13.81 11.26 12.34
C ARG A 43 14.42 11.57 10.98
N VAL A 44 13.95 12.65 10.37
CA VAL A 44 14.49 13.18 9.11
C VAL A 44 15.35 14.39 9.40
N THR A 45 16.54 14.43 8.81
CA THR A 45 17.48 15.55 8.94
C THR A 45 17.50 16.45 7.71
N ARG A 46 17.26 15.89 6.52
CA ARG A 46 17.17 16.66 5.27
C ARG A 46 16.17 16.03 4.31
N ILE A 47 15.43 16.88 3.59
CA ILE A 47 14.58 16.49 2.47
C ILE A 47 14.96 17.38 1.29
N SER A 48 15.33 16.79 0.17
CA SER A 48 15.50 17.48 -1.12
C SER A 48 14.46 16.94 -2.09
N VAL A 49 13.81 17.81 -2.85
CA VAL A 49 12.73 17.45 -3.76
C VAL A 49 12.94 18.13 -5.10
N THR A 50 12.93 17.35 -6.19
CA THR A 50 13.07 17.83 -7.57
C THR A 50 11.88 17.35 -8.39
N ARG A 51 11.28 18.24 -9.19
CA ARG A 51 10.20 17.87 -10.11
C ARG A 51 10.77 17.03 -11.26
N VAL A 52 10.12 15.94 -11.63
CA VAL A 52 10.62 14.97 -12.62
C VAL A 52 9.59 14.55 -13.67
N ASP A 53 8.32 14.93 -13.56
CA ASP A 53 7.28 14.52 -14.52
C ASP A 53 7.50 15.03 -15.95
N ASP A 54 8.21 16.14 -16.12
CA ASP A 54 8.56 16.73 -17.42
C ASP A 54 9.90 16.23 -17.98
N GLN A 55 10.66 15.46 -17.19
CA GLN A 55 11.98 14.95 -17.55
C GLN A 55 11.99 13.43 -17.76
N MET A 56 10.86 12.75 -17.56
CA MET A 56 10.79 11.29 -17.69
C MET A 56 10.87 10.83 -19.15
N PRO A 57 11.66 9.79 -19.46
CA PRO A 57 11.63 9.15 -20.76
C PRO A 57 10.22 8.63 -21.08
N GLU A 58 9.85 8.61 -22.36
CA GLU A 58 8.51 8.21 -22.80
C GLU A 58 8.13 6.79 -22.30
N GLN A 59 9.09 5.86 -22.30
CA GLN A 59 8.90 4.49 -21.80
C GLN A 59 8.58 4.42 -20.30
N GLU A 60 8.89 5.47 -19.55
CA GLU A 60 8.65 5.58 -18.12
C GLU A 60 7.40 6.38 -17.78
N SER A 61 6.82 7.07 -18.76
CA SER A 61 5.65 7.94 -18.58
C SER A 61 4.30 7.19 -18.56
N GLY A 62 4.31 5.87 -18.80
CA GLY A 62 3.10 5.04 -18.85
C GLY A 62 2.21 5.20 -17.61
N GLY A 63 0.95 5.60 -17.82
CA GLY A 63 -0.03 5.84 -16.75
C GLY A 63 0.15 7.15 -15.96
N LEU A 64 1.30 7.83 -16.09
CA LEU A 64 1.61 9.04 -15.32
C LEU A 64 0.63 10.17 -15.58
N GLY A 65 0.24 10.40 -16.83
CA GLY A 65 -0.69 11.47 -17.18
C GLY A 65 -2.06 11.33 -16.49
N GLN A 66 -2.56 10.11 -16.32
CA GLN A 66 -3.81 9.86 -15.59
C GLN A 66 -3.61 10.06 -14.09
N LEU A 67 -2.50 9.57 -13.54
CA LEU A 67 -2.12 9.78 -12.15
C LEU A 67 -2.02 11.27 -11.81
N LEU A 68 -1.40 12.08 -12.67
CA LEU A 68 -1.21 13.51 -12.40
C LEU A 68 -2.49 14.35 -12.55
N ARG A 69 -3.48 13.85 -13.29
CA ARG A 69 -4.78 14.50 -13.42
C ARG A 69 -5.72 14.20 -12.26
N HIS A 70 -5.65 13.00 -11.70
CA HIS A 70 -6.66 12.50 -10.77
C HIS A 70 -6.13 11.97 -9.43
N GLY A 71 -4.83 11.73 -9.32
CA GLY A 71 -4.20 11.16 -8.14
C GLY A 71 -4.16 12.12 -6.96
N PRO A 72 -4.26 11.63 -5.72
CA PRO A 72 -4.09 12.43 -4.51
C PRO A 72 -2.61 12.81 -4.29
N THR A 73 -2.34 13.61 -3.26
CA THR A 73 -0.96 13.78 -2.78
C THR A 73 -0.53 12.48 -2.11
N GLY A 74 0.64 11.95 -2.47
CA GLY A 74 1.17 10.74 -1.83
C GLY A 74 2.41 10.19 -2.51
N PHE A 75 3.09 9.25 -1.85
CA PHE A 75 4.15 8.46 -2.48
C PHE A 75 3.64 7.71 -3.70
N ALA A 76 4.50 7.62 -4.71
CA ALA A 76 4.23 6.92 -5.95
C ALA A 76 5.36 5.96 -6.28
N SER A 77 5.01 4.90 -7.00
CA SER A 77 5.94 3.92 -7.54
C SER A 77 5.54 3.59 -8.97
N ARG A 78 6.49 3.04 -9.73
CA ARG A 78 6.26 2.57 -11.09
C ARG A 78 6.41 1.06 -11.13
N HIS A 79 5.42 0.40 -11.73
CA HIS A 79 5.52 -1.00 -12.10
C HIS A 79 5.63 -1.12 -13.63
N PRO A 80 6.53 -1.96 -14.20
CA PRO A 80 6.73 -2.05 -15.64
C PRO A 80 5.46 -2.30 -16.46
N THR A 81 4.54 -3.10 -15.93
CA THR A 81 3.29 -3.48 -16.63
C THR A 81 2.12 -2.54 -16.37
N ILE A 82 2.04 -1.96 -15.16
CA ILE A 82 0.86 -1.21 -14.69
C ILE A 82 1.07 0.31 -14.87
N GLY A 83 2.32 0.75 -14.99
CA GLY A 83 2.69 2.15 -15.00
C GLY A 83 2.82 2.71 -13.59
N TRP A 84 2.58 4.01 -13.47
CA TRP A 84 2.64 4.71 -12.19
C TRP A 84 1.38 4.51 -11.34
N PHE A 85 1.58 4.34 -10.04
CA PHE A 85 0.51 4.25 -9.04
C PHE A 85 0.92 4.95 -7.74
N ILE A 86 -0.06 5.43 -6.99
CA ILE A 86 0.15 6.05 -5.67
C ILE A 86 -0.10 5.01 -4.59
N HIS A 87 0.78 4.96 -3.60
CA HIS A 87 0.69 4.08 -2.43
C HIS A 87 0.88 4.83 -1.11
N GLY A 88 1.05 6.16 -1.14
CA GLY A 88 1.36 6.95 0.04
C GLY A 88 0.17 7.62 0.72
N GLN A 89 -0.71 6.84 1.33
CA GLN A 89 -1.10 7.23 2.68
C GLN A 89 -0.14 6.51 3.61
N VAL A 90 0.36 7.20 4.63
CA VAL A 90 1.01 6.61 5.82
C VAL A 90 0.42 5.23 6.01
N HIS A 91 1.24 4.17 5.87
CA HIS A 91 0.81 2.75 5.85
C HIS A 91 -0.67 2.65 6.16
N PRO A 92 -1.58 2.58 5.16
CA PRO A 92 -2.99 2.64 5.48
C PRO A 92 -3.18 1.54 6.49
N GLU A 93 -3.56 1.88 7.73
CA GLU A 93 -3.51 0.97 8.88
C GLU A 93 -3.94 -0.39 8.36
N VAL A 94 -2.98 -1.31 8.21
CA VAL A 94 -3.29 -2.53 7.45
C VAL A 94 -4.32 -3.25 8.30
N GLN A 95 -5.47 -3.46 7.70
CA GLN A 95 -6.61 -4.04 8.37
C GLN A 95 -6.67 -5.51 8.01
N LEU A 96 -7.03 -6.33 8.99
CA LEU A 96 -7.34 -7.72 8.72
C LEU A 96 -8.75 -7.80 8.12
N PHE A 97 -8.81 -8.15 6.84
CA PHE A 97 -10.06 -8.43 6.15
C PHE A 97 -10.34 -9.94 6.17
N SER A 98 -11.59 -10.30 6.42
CA SER A 98 -12.14 -11.61 6.13
C SER A 98 -12.79 -11.58 4.74
N VAL A 99 -12.40 -12.52 3.89
CA VAL A 99 -13.00 -12.73 2.58
C VAL A 99 -13.73 -14.06 2.59
N GLN A 100 -15.05 -14.02 2.43
CA GLN A 100 -15.88 -15.22 2.38
C GLN A 100 -16.48 -15.42 0.99
N ARG A 101 -16.23 -16.59 0.43
CA ARG A 101 -16.86 -17.08 -0.81
C ARG A 101 -17.81 -18.22 -0.45
N ASP A 102 -19.08 -18.09 -0.78
CA ASP A 102 -20.13 -19.09 -0.53
C ASP A 102 -20.09 -19.68 0.91
N ARG A 103 -20.06 -21.02 1.04
CA ARG A 103 -20.01 -21.76 2.30
C ARG A 103 -18.58 -22.14 2.73
N ALA A 104 -17.55 -21.65 2.05
CA ALA A 104 -16.17 -21.95 2.42
C ALA A 104 -15.79 -21.24 3.72
N GLN A 105 -14.76 -21.74 4.40
CA GLN A 105 -14.17 -21.03 5.54
C GLN A 105 -13.68 -19.64 5.10
N PRO A 106 -13.84 -18.62 5.97
CA PRO A 106 -13.36 -17.28 5.66
C PRO A 106 -11.83 -17.30 5.54
N ARG A 107 -11.32 -16.61 4.53
CA ARG A 107 -9.89 -16.38 4.35
C ARG A 107 -9.54 -15.02 4.92
N PHE A 108 -8.31 -14.87 5.39
CA PHE A 108 -7.85 -13.63 5.96
C PHE A 108 -6.83 -12.97 5.05
N VAL A 109 -6.94 -11.65 4.90
CA VAL A 109 -6.06 -10.84 4.07
C VAL A 109 -5.69 -9.59 4.85
N LEU A 110 -4.40 -9.34 5.02
CA LEU A 110 -3.93 -8.03 5.47
C LEU A 110 -3.83 -7.11 4.28
N ALA A 111 -4.56 -6.00 4.33
CA ALA A 111 -4.58 -5.03 3.25
C ALA A 111 -4.89 -3.63 3.79
N PRO A 112 -4.52 -2.59 3.03
CA PRO A 112 -4.85 -1.21 3.37
C PRO A 112 -6.35 -0.86 3.26
N ASN A 113 -7.11 -1.61 2.46
CA ASN A 113 -8.55 -1.44 2.28
C ASN A 113 -9.17 -2.70 1.63
N ALA A 114 -10.50 -2.73 1.57
CA ALA A 114 -11.26 -3.86 1.02
C ALA A 114 -11.00 -4.12 -0.48
N ASP A 115 -10.75 -3.08 -1.27
CA ASP A 115 -10.47 -3.23 -2.71
C ASP A 115 -9.14 -3.95 -2.95
N VAL A 116 -8.11 -3.59 -2.17
CA VAL A 116 -6.81 -4.26 -2.20
C VAL A 116 -6.90 -5.67 -1.64
N ALA A 117 -7.69 -5.89 -0.57
CA ALA A 117 -7.93 -7.23 -0.04
C ALA A 117 -8.58 -8.16 -1.10
N MET A 118 -9.56 -7.63 -1.83
CA MET A 118 -10.20 -8.34 -2.95
C MET A 118 -9.22 -8.63 -4.09
N ALA A 119 -8.38 -7.67 -4.44
CA ALA A 119 -7.36 -7.87 -5.47
C ALA A 119 -6.41 -9.00 -5.05
N ILE A 120 -5.87 -8.98 -3.83
CA ILE A 120 -4.97 -10.04 -3.34
C ILE A 120 -5.65 -11.40 -3.43
N GLU A 121 -6.86 -11.56 -2.88
CA GLU A 121 -7.60 -12.84 -2.91
C GLU A 121 -7.93 -13.31 -4.35
N PHE A 122 -8.09 -12.40 -5.31
CA PHE A 122 -8.33 -12.77 -6.71
C PHE A 122 -7.05 -13.25 -7.41
N TRP A 123 -5.91 -12.62 -7.11
CA TRP A 123 -4.63 -12.90 -7.77
C TRP A 123 -3.84 -14.04 -7.13
N SER A 124 -4.07 -14.34 -5.84
CA SER A 124 -3.46 -15.48 -5.15
C SER A 124 -4.02 -16.84 -5.57
N LYS A 125 -5.03 -16.89 -6.45
CA LYS A 125 -5.56 -18.14 -7.01
C LYS A 125 -5.05 -18.37 -8.44
N PRO A 126 -4.39 -19.51 -8.72
CA PRO A 126 -4.22 -19.96 -10.09
C PRO A 126 -5.57 -20.39 -10.65
N THR A 127 -6.14 -19.57 -11.54
CA THR A 127 -7.06 -19.97 -12.62
C THR A 127 -8.02 -21.13 -12.29
N GLU A 128 -9.00 -20.87 -11.41
CA GLU A 128 -10.26 -21.62 -11.47
C GLU A 128 -11.32 -20.73 -12.14
N ALA A 129 -12.02 -21.34 -13.11
CA ALA A 129 -13.01 -20.78 -14.02
C ALA A 129 -14.01 -19.80 -13.38
N PRO A 130 -14.66 -18.91 -14.17
CA PRO A 130 -15.50 -17.82 -13.68
C PRO A 130 -16.80 -18.35 -13.06
N GLN A 131 -16.73 -18.79 -11.81
CA GLN A 131 -17.90 -19.08 -10.98
C GLN A 131 -17.86 -18.27 -9.68
N THR A 132 -17.35 -17.04 -9.72
CA THR A 132 -17.44 -16.12 -8.59
C THR A 132 -18.88 -15.64 -8.42
N LYS A 133 -19.69 -16.46 -7.74
CA LYS A 133 -20.81 -15.95 -6.95
C LYS A 133 -20.19 -15.11 -5.84
N TYR A 134 -20.50 -13.81 -5.87
CA TYR A 134 -20.29 -12.79 -4.85
C TYR A 134 -19.33 -13.14 -3.69
N ALA A 135 -18.14 -12.54 -3.66
CA ALA A 135 -17.28 -12.55 -2.47
C ALA A 135 -17.71 -11.44 -1.52
N LYS A 136 -17.85 -11.75 -0.23
CA LYS A 136 -18.08 -10.75 0.81
C LYS A 136 -16.75 -10.42 1.48
N VAL A 137 -16.41 -9.13 1.52
CA VAL A 137 -15.25 -8.63 2.25
C VAL A 137 -15.71 -7.75 3.39
N ALA A 138 -15.20 -8.05 4.58
CA ALA A 138 -15.49 -7.30 5.79
C ALA A 138 -14.28 -7.36 6.72
N LEU A 139 -14.19 -6.43 7.66
CA LEU A 139 -13.20 -6.51 8.75
C LEU A 139 -13.38 -7.84 9.50
N ALA A 140 -12.27 -8.49 9.82
CA ALA A 140 -12.27 -9.73 10.57
C ALA A 140 -12.65 -9.46 12.03
N THR A 141 -13.87 -9.84 12.43
CA THR A 141 -14.36 -9.62 13.80
C THR A 141 -14.34 -10.88 14.66
N SER A 142 -14.12 -12.06 14.06
CA SER A 142 -14.26 -13.36 14.70
C SER A 142 -12.90 -14.05 14.92
N LEU A 143 -12.00 -13.37 15.65
CA LEU A 143 -10.69 -13.90 16.02
C LEU A 143 -10.66 -14.30 17.51
N THR A 144 -9.87 -15.33 17.83
CA THR A 144 -9.51 -15.65 19.22
C THR A 144 -8.56 -14.60 19.79
N ASP A 145 -8.42 -14.50 21.11
CA ASP A 145 -7.55 -13.48 21.71
C ASP A 145 -6.06 -13.70 21.37
N ARG A 146 -5.64 -14.95 21.22
CA ARG A 146 -4.30 -15.28 20.73
C ARG A 146 -4.08 -14.80 19.29
N GLN A 147 -5.06 -15.04 18.41
CA GLN A 147 -5.01 -14.57 17.02
C GLN A 147 -4.96 -13.03 16.94
N LYS A 148 -5.69 -12.33 17.81
CA LYS A 148 -5.65 -10.86 17.90
C LYS A 148 -4.28 -10.35 18.33
N HIS A 149 -3.67 -10.97 19.35
CA HIS A 149 -2.38 -10.53 19.84
C HIS A 149 -1.27 -10.73 18.79
N GLU A 150 -1.23 -11.88 18.12
CA GLU A 150 -0.19 -12.15 17.11
C GLU A 150 -0.39 -11.35 15.81
N ILE A 151 -1.62 -10.95 15.46
CA ILE A 151 -1.86 -10.15 14.25
C ILE A 151 -1.45 -8.68 14.43
N GLU A 152 -1.48 -8.15 15.66
CA GLU A 152 -1.06 -6.77 15.95
C GLU A 152 0.39 -6.51 15.51
N GLU A 153 1.29 -7.46 15.74
CA GLU A 153 2.68 -7.37 15.29
C GLU A 153 2.78 -7.32 13.75
N LEU A 154 2.03 -8.20 13.06
CA LEU A 154 2.02 -8.21 11.59
C LEU A 154 1.43 -6.93 10.99
N ILE A 155 0.46 -6.33 11.68
CA ILE A 155 -0.12 -5.04 11.33
C ILE A 155 0.91 -3.92 11.51
N GLU A 156 1.65 -3.93 12.62
CA GLU A 156 2.70 -2.94 12.91
C GLU A 156 3.81 -2.96 11.84
N PHE A 157 4.22 -4.15 11.39
CA PHE A 157 5.19 -4.29 10.32
C PHE A 157 4.64 -4.00 8.92
N GLY A 158 3.33 -3.73 8.79
CA GLY A 158 2.70 -3.32 7.53
C GLY A 158 2.71 -4.41 6.47
N VAL A 159 2.70 -5.68 6.87
CA VAL A 159 2.73 -6.81 5.94
C VAL A 159 1.41 -6.90 5.17
N ILE A 160 1.48 -7.03 3.85
CA ILE A 160 0.31 -7.15 2.97
C ILE A 160 0.35 -8.54 2.31
N GLY A 161 -0.75 -9.27 2.37
CA GLY A 161 -0.81 -10.61 1.77
C GLY A 161 -1.94 -11.47 2.31
N MET A 162 -2.04 -12.69 1.78
CA MET A 162 -2.95 -13.69 2.33
C MET A 162 -2.39 -14.24 3.63
N LEU A 163 -3.27 -14.52 4.58
CA LEU A 163 -2.91 -15.06 5.87
C LEU A 163 -3.51 -16.43 6.10
N ALA A 164 -2.68 -17.32 6.64
CA ALA A 164 -3.07 -18.62 7.15
C ALA A 164 -2.73 -18.71 8.65
N TRP A 165 -3.70 -19.17 9.44
CA TRP A 165 -3.51 -19.46 10.86
C TRP A 165 -3.16 -20.92 11.06
N ASP A 166 -2.07 -21.18 11.77
CA ASP A 166 -1.71 -22.52 12.28
C ASP A 166 -1.65 -22.50 13.81
N GLU A 167 -2.34 -23.42 14.47
CA GLU A 167 -2.43 -23.44 15.94
C GLU A 167 -1.07 -23.56 16.66
N LYS A 168 -0.06 -24.13 16.00
CA LYS A 168 1.28 -24.31 16.58
C LYS A 168 2.22 -23.17 16.21
N ARG A 169 2.11 -22.63 15.00
CA ARG A 169 3.06 -21.68 14.42
C ARG A 169 2.56 -20.23 14.37
N GLY A 170 1.27 -20.00 14.59
CA GLY A 170 0.66 -18.68 14.53
C GLY A 170 0.26 -18.27 13.12
N TRP A 171 0.21 -16.96 12.89
CA TRP A 171 -0.04 -16.39 11.56
C TRP A 171 1.14 -16.57 10.61
N SER A 172 0.85 -16.90 9.37
CA SER A 172 1.81 -16.94 8.27
C SER A 172 1.28 -16.20 7.06
N VAL A 173 2.16 -15.48 6.38
CA VAL A 173 1.85 -14.67 5.20
C VAL A 173 2.28 -15.42 3.95
N THR A 174 1.39 -15.50 2.96
CA THR A 174 1.62 -16.13 1.66
C THR A 174 1.26 -15.18 0.52
#